data_AF-A0A8W7PQK6-F1
#
_entry.id   AF-A0A8W7PQK6-F1
#
_cell.length_a   1.000
_cell.length_b   1.000
_cell.length_c   1.000
_cell.angle_alpha   90.00
_cell.angle_beta   90.00
_cell.angle_gamma   90.00
#
_symmetry.space_group_name_H-M   'P 1'
#
loop_
_entity.id
_entity.type
_entity.pdbx_description
1 polymer ?
#
loop_
_entity_poly.entity_id
_entity_poly.type
_entity_poly.pdbx_seq_one_letter_code
_entity_poly.pdbx_strand_id
1 'polypeptide(L)'
;LAKHSYDVRGRQFSKALYWSETSAFGPRAYFVTISKPAALSVDNIQLDDEGVYRCRVDFQNSPTRNHRINLTVTVPPHQILVYDASGLDVTGAIGPLQEDDNLVLTCEVRGATSICLTATVSANVPNSLSPQLLQQMGQFRSECLRETGTTDEQIEQFNSPQSVQASHELQCYMYCMFRLHNVTRPNGELDLIDVYHAIPKQFNSIALKVLAKCNKSTGPIADACERAYSHHRCWKETEPEHYHLF
;
A
#
# COMPACT_ATOMS: atom_id res chain seq x y z
N LEU A 1 -13.47 -28.59 -17.01
CA LEU A 1 -12.77 -27.40 -17.54
C LEU A 1 -13.69 -26.19 -17.31
N ALA A 2 -13.29 -25.24 -16.47
CA ALA A 2 -14.09 -24.04 -16.20
C ALA A 2 -14.22 -23.19 -17.47
N LYS A 3 -15.45 -22.84 -17.88
CA LYS A 3 -15.72 -22.07 -19.09
C LYS A 3 -16.89 -21.11 -18.88
N HIS A 4 -16.72 -19.89 -19.37
CA HIS A 4 -17.77 -18.89 -19.51
C HIS A 4 -17.80 -18.41 -20.97
N SER A 5 -18.99 -18.12 -21.51
CA SER A 5 -19.15 -17.58 -22.86
C SER A 5 -20.20 -16.48 -22.89
N TYR A 6 -19.92 -15.45 -23.68
CA TYR A 6 -20.80 -14.31 -23.91
C TYR A 6 -20.82 -14.00 -25.40
N ASP A 7 -21.99 -14.10 -26.03
CA ASP A 7 -22.16 -13.98 -27.49
C ASP A 7 -23.24 -12.95 -27.85
N VAL A 8 -22.83 -11.96 -28.64
CA VAL A 8 -23.68 -10.86 -29.13
C VAL A 8 -23.79 -10.84 -30.65
N ARG A 9 -23.34 -11.87 -31.36
CA ARG A 9 -23.38 -11.92 -32.82
C ARG A 9 -24.83 -11.85 -33.32
N GLY A 10 -25.12 -10.86 -34.16
CA GLY A 10 -26.47 -10.60 -34.69
C GLY A 10 -27.47 -10.12 -33.64
N ARG A 11 -27.02 -9.64 -32.48
CA ARG A 11 -27.86 -9.28 -31.33
C ARG A 11 -27.40 -7.97 -30.70
N GLN A 12 -28.32 -7.27 -30.02
CA GLN A 12 -27.93 -6.18 -29.12
C GLN A 12 -27.29 -6.77 -27.85
N PHE A 13 -26.43 -6.01 -27.18
CA PHE A 13 -25.78 -6.42 -25.93
C PHE A 13 -26.78 -6.86 -24.85
N SER A 14 -27.94 -6.21 -24.76
CA SER A 14 -29.02 -6.55 -23.82
C SER A 14 -29.67 -7.92 -24.07
N LYS A 15 -29.46 -8.52 -25.25
CA LYS A 15 -29.99 -9.82 -25.66
C LYS A 15 -28.88 -10.85 -25.91
N ALA A 16 -27.71 -10.63 -25.30
CA ALA A 16 -26.59 -11.54 -25.40
C ALA A 16 -26.97 -12.95 -24.96
N LEU A 17 -26.47 -13.96 -25.65
CA LEU A 17 -26.48 -15.33 -25.16
C LEU A 17 -25.28 -15.50 -24.26
N TYR A 18 -25.52 -15.92 -23.02
CA TYR A 18 -24.46 -16.21 -22.08
C TYR A 18 -24.61 -17.62 -21.53
N TRP A 19 -23.48 -18.21 -21.15
CA TRP A 19 -23.43 -19.52 -20.52
C TRP A 19 -22.21 -19.62 -19.61
N SER A 20 -22.39 -20.31 -18.49
CA SER A 20 -21.37 -20.53 -17.47
C SER A 20 -21.41 -22.00 -17.05
N GLU A 21 -20.24 -22.63 -17.02
CA GLU A 21 -20.09 -24.03 -16.61
C GLU A 21 -20.50 -24.20 -15.14
N THR A 22 -21.54 -25.00 -14.90
CA THR A 22 -22.15 -25.18 -13.57
C THR A 22 -21.20 -25.83 -12.56
N SER A 23 -20.37 -26.75 -13.03
CA SER A 23 -19.39 -27.48 -12.23
C SER A 23 -18.16 -26.66 -11.82
N ALA A 24 -18.03 -25.42 -12.32
CA ALA A 24 -16.91 -24.54 -12.01
C ALA A 24 -17.38 -23.18 -11.45
N PHE A 25 -17.85 -22.30 -12.34
CA PHE A 25 -18.27 -20.97 -11.95
C PHE A 25 -19.74 -20.91 -11.55
N GLY A 26 -20.58 -21.70 -12.22
CA GLY A 26 -22.03 -21.62 -12.07
C GLY A 26 -22.53 -20.18 -12.20
N PRO A 27 -23.40 -19.71 -11.29
CA PRO A 27 -23.96 -18.36 -11.36
C PRO A 27 -22.97 -17.26 -10.93
N ARG A 28 -21.80 -17.61 -10.37
CA ARG A 28 -20.85 -16.64 -9.81
C ARG A 28 -20.10 -15.84 -10.87
N ALA A 29 -20.03 -16.32 -12.12
CA ALA A 29 -19.33 -15.63 -13.19
C ALA A 29 -20.31 -14.93 -14.14
N TYR A 30 -20.06 -13.64 -14.41
CA TYR A 30 -20.84 -12.83 -15.33
C TYR A 30 -19.97 -11.83 -16.07
N PHE A 31 -20.34 -11.54 -17.31
CA PHE A 31 -19.59 -10.65 -18.17
C PHE A 31 -20.09 -9.20 -18.04
N VAL A 32 -19.18 -8.29 -17.71
CA VAL A 32 -19.46 -6.86 -17.53
C VAL A 32 -19.06 -6.11 -18.80
N THR A 33 -20.05 -5.59 -19.53
CA THR A 33 -19.84 -4.86 -20.80
C THR A 33 -19.65 -3.36 -20.63
N ILE A 34 -19.98 -2.82 -19.46
CA ILE A 34 -19.94 -1.37 -19.18
C ILE A 34 -18.49 -0.91 -18.89
N SER A 35 -17.64 -1.81 -18.38
CA SER A 35 -16.23 -1.50 -18.12
C SER A 35 -15.44 -1.36 -19.43
N LYS A 36 -14.38 -0.53 -19.41
CA LYS A 36 -13.42 -0.41 -20.52
C LYS A 36 -12.01 -0.77 -20.00
N PRO A 37 -11.47 -1.95 -20.36
CA PRO A 37 -12.05 -2.98 -21.22
C PRO A 37 -13.21 -3.75 -20.53
N ALA A 38 -14.05 -4.39 -21.35
CA ALA A 38 -15.07 -5.32 -20.84
C ALA A 38 -14.40 -6.51 -20.14
N ALA A 39 -14.94 -6.93 -19.00
CA ALA A 39 -14.29 -7.90 -18.12
C ALA A 39 -15.24 -9.02 -17.68
N LEU A 40 -14.67 -10.19 -17.39
CA LEU A 40 -15.38 -11.25 -16.69
C LEU A 40 -15.23 -11.01 -15.18
N SER A 41 -16.34 -10.86 -14.48
CA SER A 41 -16.38 -10.80 -13.02
C SER A 41 -16.72 -12.19 -12.47
N VAL A 42 -16.05 -12.58 -11.38
CA VAL A 42 -16.32 -13.84 -10.67
C VAL A 42 -16.47 -13.51 -9.18
N ASP A 43 -17.67 -13.72 -8.65
CA ASP A 43 -17.98 -13.49 -7.23
C ASP A 43 -17.59 -14.69 -6.37
N ASN A 44 -17.38 -14.46 -5.07
CA ASN A 44 -17.06 -15.50 -4.08
C ASN A 44 -15.94 -16.43 -4.56
N ILE A 45 -14.78 -15.84 -4.90
CA ILE A 45 -13.60 -16.54 -5.41
C ILE A 45 -13.17 -17.63 -4.42
N GLN A 46 -12.90 -18.82 -4.95
CA GLN A 46 -12.42 -19.99 -4.20
C GLN A 46 -10.95 -20.26 -4.53
N LEU A 47 -10.23 -20.97 -3.65
CA LEU A 47 -8.84 -21.41 -3.91
C LEU A 47 -8.72 -22.23 -5.21
N ASP A 48 -9.71 -23.08 -5.50
CA ASP A 48 -9.75 -23.89 -6.72
C ASP A 48 -9.97 -23.06 -8.01
N ASP A 49 -10.33 -21.78 -7.88
CA ASP A 49 -10.39 -20.86 -9.02
C ASP A 49 -8.97 -20.39 -9.44
N GLU A 50 -7.91 -20.64 -8.65
CA GLU A 50 -6.53 -20.29 -8.98
C GLU A 50 -6.02 -20.98 -10.25
N GLY A 51 -5.33 -20.22 -11.11
CA GLY A 51 -4.66 -20.77 -12.28
C GLY A 51 -4.66 -19.87 -13.50
N VAL A 52 -4.24 -20.44 -14.64
CA VAL A 52 -4.10 -19.72 -15.90
C VAL A 52 -5.38 -19.80 -16.74
N TYR A 53 -6.02 -18.65 -16.92
CA TYR A 53 -7.22 -18.47 -17.73
C TYR A 53 -6.86 -18.08 -19.16
N ARG A 54 -7.64 -18.59 -20.12
CA ARG A 54 -7.54 -18.20 -21.53
C ARG A 54 -8.80 -17.44 -21.95
N CYS A 55 -8.65 -16.15 -22.21
CA CYS A 55 -9.69 -15.34 -22.84
C CYS A 55 -9.56 -15.41 -24.36
N ARG A 56 -10.62 -15.81 -25.05
CA ARG A 56 -10.72 -15.86 -26.51
C ARG A 56 -11.85 -14.93 -26.95
N VAL A 57 -11.56 -14.02 -27.87
CA VAL A 57 -12.54 -13.08 -28.44
C VAL A 57 -12.56 -13.24 -29.94
N ASP A 58 -13.70 -13.68 -30.48
CA ASP A 58 -13.92 -13.83 -31.91
C ASP A 58 -14.66 -12.59 -32.45
N PHE A 59 -14.10 -11.93 -33.46
CA PHE A 59 -14.70 -10.77 -34.13
C PHE A 59 -15.28 -11.17 -35.49
N GLN A 60 -16.26 -10.41 -35.98
CA GLN A 60 -16.88 -10.71 -37.29
C GLN A 60 -15.92 -10.48 -38.46
N ASN A 61 -15.19 -9.36 -38.43
CA ASN A 61 -14.34 -8.90 -39.54
C ASN A 61 -12.88 -8.73 -39.12
N SER A 62 -12.46 -9.35 -38.01
CA SER A 62 -11.10 -9.24 -37.51
C SER A 62 -10.63 -10.57 -36.92
N PRO A 63 -9.32 -10.84 -36.90
CA PRO A 63 -8.80 -12.07 -36.34
C PRO A 63 -9.18 -12.25 -34.86
N THR A 64 -9.37 -13.50 -34.46
CA THR A 64 -9.61 -13.88 -33.07
C THR A 64 -8.43 -13.45 -32.19
N ARG A 65 -8.72 -12.75 -31.10
CA ARG A 65 -7.72 -12.39 -30.08
C ARG A 65 -7.72 -13.42 -28.97
N ASN A 66 -6.52 -13.75 -28.48
CA ASN A 66 -6.35 -14.68 -27.37
C ASN A 66 -5.41 -14.07 -26.32
N HIS A 67 -5.84 -14.09 -25.07
CA HIS A 67 -5.07 -13.61 -23.93
C HIS A 67 -4.98 -14.71 -22.87
N ARG A 68 -3.84 -14.79 -22.20
CA ARG A 68 -3.65 -15.64 -21.01
C ARG A 68 -3.54 -14.74 -19.79
N ILE A 69 -4.30 -15.06 -18.74
CA ILE A 69 -4.35 -14.32 -17.48
C ILE A 69 -4.02 -15.31 -16.36
N ASN A 70 -3.07 -14.98 -15.49
CA ASN A 70 -2.80 -15.77 -14.30
C ASN A 70 -3.61 -15.20 -13.13
N LEU A 71 -4.54 -15.98 -12.58
CA LEU A 71 -5.29 -15.61 -11.39
C LEU A 71 -4.63 -16.28 -10.19
N THR A 72 -4.15 -15.47 -9.26
CA THR A 72 -3.65 -15.92 -7.94
C THR A 72 -4.67 -15.56 -6.88
N VAL A 73 -5.06 -16.52 -6.05
CA VAL A 73 -6.09 -16.32 -5.02
C VAL A 73 -5.41 -16.21 -3.66
N THR A 74 -5.51 -15.04 -3.03
CA THR A 74 -4.97 -14.82 -1.69
C THR A 74 -6.04 -15.02 -0.63
N VAL A 75 -5.74 -15.80 0.40
CA VAL A 75 -6.66 -16.07 1.51
C VAL A 75 -6.24 -15.22 2.72
N PRO A 76 -7.15 -14.43 3.31
CA PRO A 76 -6.88 -13.70 4.53
C PRO A 76 -6.51 -14.65 5.68
N PRO A 77 -5.59 -14.27 6.59
CA PRO A 77 -5.22 -15.14 7.68
C PRO A 77 -6.40 -15.38 8.63
N HIS A 78 -6.51 -16.60 9.14
CA HIS A 78 -7.59 -16.99 10.06
C HIS A 78 -7.14 -16.99 11.52
N GLN A 79 -5.84 -16.97 11.77
CA GLN A 79 -5.28 -16.95 13.12
C GLN A 79 -3.98 -16.16 13.15
N ILE A 80 -3.86 -15.27 14.12
CA ILE A 80 -2.64 -14.52 14.44
C ILE A 80 -2.22 -14.97 15.84
N LEU A 81 -1.00 -15.47 15.96
CA LEU A 81 -0.40 -15.90 17.22
C LEU A 81 0.83 -15.03 17.47
N VAL A 82 1.01 -14.57 18.70
CA VAL A 82 2.16 -13.75 19.08
C VAL A 82 2.89 -14.47 20.20
N TYR A 83 4.17 -14.76 19.97
CA TYR A 83 5.03 -15.44 20.93
C TYR A 83 6.12 -14.51 21.44
N ASP A 84 6.53 -14.68 22.69
CA ASP A 84 7.76 -14.09 23.21
C ASP A 84 9.03 -14.88 22.80
N ALA A 85 10.20 -14.43 23.24
CA ALA A 85 11.48 -15.10 22.99
C ALA A 85 11.56 -16.53 23.53
N SER A 86 10.72 -16.89 24.52
CA SER A 86 10.63 -18.23 25.10
C SER A 86 9.64 -19.15 24.37
N GLY A 87 8.89 -18.61 23.40
CA GLY A 87 7.84 -19.32 22.67
C GLY A 87 6.48 -19.34 23.37
N LEU A 88 6.29 -18.51 24.41
CA LEU A 88 5.02 -18.40 25.12
C LEU A 88 4.06 -17.50 24.34
N ASP A 89 2.81 -17.94 24.17
CA ASP A 89 1.75 -17.11 23.60
C ASP A 89 1.44 -15.94 24.54
N VAL A 90 1.59 -14.72 24.03
CA VAL A 90 1.50 -13.47 24.78
C VAL A 90 0.37 -12.57 24.28
N THR A 91 -0.74 -13.17 23.85
CA THR A 91 -1.96 -12.45 23.48
C THR A 91 -2.50 -11.61 24.66
N GLY A 92 -2.34 -10.28 24.58
CA GLY A 92 -2.93 -9.31 25.51
C GLY A 92 -1.92 -8.35 26.14
N ALA A 93 -1.10 -8.83 27.09
CA ALA A 93 -0.10 -8.01 27.79
C ALA A 93 1.16 -8.82 28.09
N ILE A 94 2.33 -8.21 27.90
CA ILE A 94 3.64 -8.80 28.14
C ILE A 94 4.29 -8.12 29.33
N GLY A 95 4.78 -8.91 30.29
CA GLY A 95 5.58 -8.40 31.39
C GLY A 95 5.58 -9.29 32.63
N PRO A 96 6.36 -8.92 33.66
CA PRO A 96 7.25 -7.73 33.70
C PRO A 96 8.57 -7.94 32.95
N LEU A 97 9.02 -6.91 32.22
CA LEU A 97 10.30 -6.87 31.49
C LEU A 97 11.29 -5.96 32.24
N GLN A 98 12.59 -6.23 32.16
CA GLN A 98 13.60 -5.29 32.68
C GLN A 98 13.88 -4.18 31.68
N GLU A 99 14.17 -2.98 32.18
CA GLU A 99 14.71 -1.89 31.35
C GLU A 99 16.05 -2.37 30.73
N ASP A 100 16.29 -2.03 29.46
CA ASP A 100 17.41 -2.46 28.61
C ASP A 100 17.38 -3.92 28.08
N ASP A 101 16.34 -4.71 28.38
CA ASP A 101 16.17 -6.03 27.75
C ASP A 101 15.67 -5.94 26.30
N ASN A 102 16.23 -6.81 25.45
CA ASN A 102 15.77 -6.95 24.07
C ASN A 102 14.42 -7.68 24.03
N LEU A 103 13.34 -6.96 23.76
CA LEU A 103 12.03 -7.54 23.51
C LEU A 103 11.98 -8.18 22.12
N VAL A 104 11.90 -9.51 22.07
CA VAL A 104 11.70 -10.26 20.82
C VAL A 104 10.30 -10.85 20.82
N LEU A 105 9.49 -10.41 19.85
CA LEU A 105 8.18 -10.98 19.58
C LEU A 105 8.21 -11.68 18.24
N THR A 106 7.62 -12.87 18.20
CA THR A 106 7.41 -13.61 16.96
C THR A 106 5.93 -13.62 16.66
N CYS A 107 5.54 -12.96 15.57
CA CYS A 107 4.18 -13.03 15.06
C CYS A 107 4.08 -14.20 14.08
N GLU A 108 3.28 -15.21 14.39
CA GLU A 108 2.95 -16.29 13.47
C GLU A 108 1.54 -16.07 12.92
N VAL A 109 1.45 -15.93 11.60
CA VAL A 109 0.19 -15.75 10.88
C VAL A 109 -0.14 -17.06 10.16
N ARG A 110 -1.23 -17.72 10.57
CA ARG A 110 -1.66 -19.00 9.98
C ARG A 110 -2.81 -18.79 8.99
N GLY A 111 -2.68 -19.41 7.81
CA GLY A 111 -3.64 -19.34 6.70
C GLY A 111 -3.29 -20.31 5.56
N ALA A 112 -4.13 -20.35 4.51
CA ALA A 112 -4.03 -21.33 3.41
C ALA A 112 -2.77 -21.20 2.53
N THR A 113 -2.08 -20.07 2.61
CA THR A 113 -0.69 -19.91 2.16
C THR A 113 0.09 -19.39 3.35
N SER A 114 0.79 -20.29 4.06
CA SER A 114 1.63 -19.92 5.20
C SER A 114 2.73 -18.96 4.74
N ILE A 115 2.52 -17.67 4.95
CA ILE A 115 3.59 -16.68 4.93
C ILE A 115 3.99 -16.49 6.38
N CYS A 116 5.04 -17.19 6.80
CA CYS A 116 5.63 -17.00 8.12
C CYS A 116 6.47 -15.72 8.07
N LEU A 117 5.87 -14.58 8.40
CA LEU A 117 6.61 -13.32 8.57
C LEU A 117 7.13 -13.27 9.99
N THR A 118 8.40 -13.61 10.18
CA THR A 118 9.11 -13.25 11.42
C THR A 118 9.29 -11.74 11.43
N ALA A 119 8.38 -11.02 12.09
CA ALA A 119 8.52 -9.59 12.32
C ALA A 119 9.24 -9.37 13.65
N THR A 120 10.47 -8.85 13.62
CA THR A 120 11.12 -8.29 14.81
C THR A 120 10.48 -6.93 15.09
N VAL A 121 9.64 -6.85 16.11
CA VAL A 121 9.15 -5.55 16.60
C VAL A 121 10.31 -4.87 17.32
N SER A 122 10.99 -3.95 16.63
CA SER A 122 11.86 -2.99 17.32
C SER A 122 10.96 -2.06 18.13
N ALA A 123 11.27 -1.86 19.41
CA ALA A 123 10.49 -1.09 20.39
C ALA A 123 10.32 0.41 20.06
N ASN A 124 10.59 0.84 18.83
CA ASN A 124 10.60 2.23 18.41
C ASN A 124 9.46 2.62 17.45
N VAL A 125 8.45 1.77 17.22
CA VAL A 125 7.24 2.21 16.50
C VAL A 125 6.28 2.84 17.51
N PRO A 126 5.96 4.14 17.42
CA PRO A 126 5.05 4.76 18.37
C PRO A 126 3.66 4.10 18.29
N ASN A 127 3.15 3.63 19.43
CA ASN A 127 1.83 3.01 19.63
C ASN A 127 0.63 3.95 19.32
N SER A 128 0.82 5.01 18.54
CA SER A 128 -0.14 6.10 18.36
C SER A 128 -0.88 6.08 17.02
N LEU A 129 -0.51 5.23 16.05
CA LEU A 129 -1.13 5.18 14.72
C LEU A 129 -2.04 3.97 14.53
N SER A 130 -3.17 4.15 13.84
CA SER A 130 -4.14 3.07 13.61
C SER A 130 -3.60 2.03 12.60
N PRO A 131 -3.99 0.74 12.69
CA PRO A 131 -3.54 -0.29 11.75
C PRO A 131 -3.88 0.02 10.28
N GLN A 132 -5.03 0.66 10.05
CA GLN A 132 -5.46 1.08 8.71
C GLN A 132 -4.54 2.16 8.13
N LEU A 133 -4.11 3.12 8.97
CA LEU A 133 -3.18 4.15 8.56
C LEU A 133 -1.81 3.55 8.24
N LEU A 134 -1.32 2.63 9.07
CA LEU A 134 -0.06 1.92 8.82
C LEU A 134 -0.10 1.11 7.52
N GLN A 135 -1.21 0.43 7.23
CA GLN A 135 -1.39 -0.30 5.98
C GLN A 135 -1.36 0.63 4.76
N GLN A 136 -2.05 1.77 4.83
CA GLN A 136 -2.07 2.75 3.75
C GLN A 136 -0.66 3.34 3.52
N MET A 137 0.05 3.67 4.59
CA MET A 137 1.43 4.18 4.50
C MET A 137 2.38 3.13 3.93
N GLY A 138 2.18 1.85 4.26
CA GLY A 138 2.93 0.74 3.66
C GLY A 138 2.75 0.63 2.14
N GLN A 139 1.52 0.83 1.64
CA GLN A 139 1.26 0.83 0.19
C GLN A 139 1.99 1.98 -0.51
N PHE A 140 1.93 3.19 0.05
CA PHE A 140 2.62 4.35 -0.51
C PHE A 140 4.14 4.19 -0.45
N ARG A 141 4.67 3.64 0.65
CA ARG A 141 6.09 3.30 0.79
C ARG A 141 6.55 2.38 -0.34
N SER A 142 5.85 1.25 -0.55
CA SER A 142 6.23 0.29 -1.61
C SER A 142 6.23 0.92 -3.00
N GLU A 143 5.24 1.76 -3.30
CA GLU A 143 5.18 2.45 -4.59
C GLU A 143 6.32 3.46 -4.76
N CYS A 144 6.57 4.29 -3.75
CA CYS A 144 7.60 5.32 -3.83
C CYS A 144 9.02 4.74 -3.86
N LEU A 145 9.29 3.64 -3.15
CA LEU A 145 10.57 2.91 -3.25
C LEU A 145 10.80 2.43 -4.70
N ARG A 146 9.78 1.81 -5.30
CA ARG A 146 9.85 1.29 -6.68
C ARG A 146 10.03 2.40 -7.71
N GLU A 147 9.36 3.54 -7.53
CA GLU A 147 9.43 4.66 -8.48
C GLU A 147 10.77 5.39 -8.44
N THR A 148 11.34 5.57 -7.24
CA THR A 148 12.49 6.46 -7.04
C THR A 148 13.82 5.72 -6.97
N GLY A 149 13.80 4.43 -6.67
CA GLY A 149 15.02 3.63 -6.48
C GLY A 149 15.72 3.88 -5.14
N THR A 150 15.10 4.62 -4.22
CA THR A 150 15.57 4.77 -2.84
C THR A 150 15.59 3.42 -2.11
N THR A 151 16.51 3.27 -1.16
CA THR A 151 16.61 2.06 -0.33
C THR A 151 16.14 2.30 1.12
N ASP A 152 15.79 1.21 1.80
CA ASP A 152 15.37 1.26 3.20
C ASP A 152 16.47 1.86 4.09
N GLU A 153 17.74 1.57 3.81
CA GLU A 153 18.90 2.08 4.56
C GLU A 153 19.01 3.61 4.46
N GLN A 154 18.68 4.20 3.30
CA GLN A 154 18.70 5.64 3.13
C GLN A 154 17.61 6.33 3.96
N ILE A 155 16.43 5.70 4.06
CA ILE A 155 15.31 6.21 4.87
C ILE A 155 15.65 6.08 6.36
N GLU A 156 16.20 4.94 6.79
CA GLU A 156 16.65 4.73 8.17
C GLU A 156 17.76 5.72 8.55
N GLN A 157 18.73 5.93 7.66
CA GLN A 157 19.79 6.92 7.87
C GLN A 157 19.22 8.33 8.00
N PHE A 158 18.22 8.69 7.18
CA PHE A 158 17.54 9.97 7.31
C PHE A 158 16.71 10.07 8.59
N ASN A 159 16.13 8.99 9.11
CA ASN A 159 15.41 8.98 10.37
C ASN A 159 16.33 9.02 11.60
N SER A 160 17.60 8.61 11.46
CA SER A 160 18.58 8.66 12.55
C SER A 160 18.84 10.09 13.06
N PRO A 161 19.33 10.29 14.30
CA PRO A 161 19.63 11.62 14.85
C PRO A 161 20.68 12.41 14.05
N GLN A 162 21.49 11.74 13.23
CA GLN A 162 22.55 12.36 12.46
C GLN A 162 21.98 13.10 11.25
N SER A 163 22.46 14.33 11.01
CA SER A 163 22.08 15.09 9.82
C SER A 163 22.85 14.58 8.61
N VAL A 164 22.20 13.73 7.81
CA VAL A 164 22.75 13.25 6.54
C VAL A 164 22.07 13.97 5.39
N GLN A 165 22.85 14.40 4.40
CA GLN A 165 22.29 14.92 3.14
C GLN A 165 21.57 13.80 2.40
N ALA A 166 20.30 14.01 2.08
CA ALA A 166 19.52 13.06 1.30
C ALA A 166 20.02 13.01 -0.15
N SER A 167 20.20 11.79 -0.69
CA SER A 167 20.44 11.60 -2.13
C SER A 167 19.23 12.09 -2.94
N HIS A 168 19.43 12.40 -4.23
CA HIS A 168 18.34 12.89 -5.07
C HIS A 168 17.16 11.91 -5.15
N GLU A 169 17.45 10.61 -5.15
CA GLU A 169 16.44 9.54 -5.10
C GLU A 169 15.57 9.67 -3.84
N LEU A 170 16.20 9.82 -2.67
CA LEU A 170 15.50 9.98 -1.39
C LEU A 170 14.70 11.30 -1.32
N GLN A 171 15.22 12.37 -1.92
CA GLN A 171 14.47 13.62 -2.05
C GLN A 171 13.21 13.41 -2.90
N CYS A 172 13.31 12.64 -3.99
CA CYS A 172 12.15 12.29 -4.82
C CYS A 172 11.22 11.29 -4.14
N TYR A 173 11.72 10.42 -3.25
CA TYR A 173 10.89 9.57 -2.40
C TYR A 173 9.96 10.41 -1.52
N MET A 174 10.52 11.44 -0.86
CA MET A 174 9.75 12.40 -0.06
C MET A 174 8.69 13.12 -0.90
N TYR A 175 9.04 13.56 -2.11
CA TYR A 175 8.07 14.17 -3.03
C TYR A 175 6.97 13.20 -3.47
N CYS A 176 7.32 11.96 -3.78
CA CYS A 176 6.37 10.91 -4.12
C CYS A 176 5.34 10.69 -3.00
N MET A 177 5.79 10.66 -1.74
CA MET A 177 4.90 10.53 -0.58
C MET A 177 3.89 11.70 -0.54
N PHE A 178 4.33 12.94 -0.72
CA PHE A 178 3.41 14.07 -0.79
C PHE A 178 2.41 13.97 -1.95
N ARG A 179 2.87 13.53 -3.12
CA ARG A 179 2.00 13.36 -4.29
C ARG A 179 0.95 12.27 -4.06
N LEU A 180 1.31 11.12 -3.49
CA LEU A 180 0.36 10.03 -3.21
C LEU A 180 -0.64 10.37 -2.10
N HIS A 181 -0.27 11.25 -1.17
CA HIS A 181 -1.19 11.82 -0.19
C HIS A 181 -2.08 12.94 -0.77
N ASN A 182 -1.93 13.30 -2.05
CA ASN A 182 -2.66 14.37 -2.73
C ASN A 182 -2.52 15.74 -2.03
N VAL A 183 -1.35 16.04 -1.47
CA VAL A 183 -1.07 17.32 -0.80
C VAL A 183 -0.18 18.26 -1.63
N THR A 184 0.00 17.94 -2.91
CA THR A 184 0.79 18.73 -3.87
C THR A 184 -0.11 19.40 -4.89
N ARG A 185 0.17 20.67 -5.19
CA ARG A 185 -0.42 21.42 -6.30
C ARG A 185 0.13 20.96 -7.66
N PRO A 186 -0.52 21.32 -8.78
CA PRO A 186 -0.06 20.96 -10.12
C PRO A 186 1.35 21.47 -10.49
N ASN A 187 1.82 22.55 -9.87
CA ASN A 187 3.17 23.09 -10.03
C ASN A 187 4.23 22.37 -9.15
N GLY A 188 3.81 21.36 -8.38
CA GLY A 188 4.69 20.63 -7.46
C GLY A 188 4.99 21.37 -6.16
N GLU A 189 4.24 22.42 -5.81
CA GLU A 189 4.28 23.02 -4.47
C GLU A 189 3.39 22.25 -3.50
N LEU A 190 3.73 22.27 -2.21
CA LEU A 190 2.88 21.67 -1.18
C LEU A 190 1.73 22.61 -0.85
N ASP A 191 0.51 22.06 -0.79
CA ASP A 191 -0.62 22.75 -0.22
C ASP A 191 -0.66 22.51 1.29
N LEU A 192 -0.22 23.50 2.07
CA LEU A 192 -0.09 23.38 3.52
C LEU A 192 -1.44 23.14 4.22
N ILE A 193 -2.56 23.51 3.60
CA ILE A 193 -3.90 23.23 4.11
C ILE A 193 -4.21 21.74 3.96
N ASP A 194 -3.92 21.17 2.78
CA ASP A 194 -4.11 19.73 2.53
C ASP A 194 -3.14 18.89 3.38
N VAL A 195 -1.89 19.35 3.56
CA VAL A 195 -0.93 18.73 4.49
C VAL A 195 -1.51 18.68 5.91
N TYR A 196 -2.07 19.80 6.41
CA TYR A 196 -2.69 19.83 7.73
C TYR A 196 -3.87 18.85 7.84
N HIS A 197 -4.69 18.74 6.80
CA HIS A 197 -5.82 17.81 6.79
C HIS A 197 -5.44 16.34 6.63
N ALA A 198 -4.28 16.04 6.04
CA ALA A 198 -3.75 14.69 5.93
C ALA A 198 -3.18 14.16 7.26
N ILE A 199 -2.87 15.04 8.22
CA ILE A 199 -2.32 14.67 9.52
C ILE A 199 -3.44 14.24 10.49
N PRO A 200 -3.31 13.13 11.23
CA PRO A 200 -4.29 12.74 12.23
C PRO A 200 -4.52 13.81 13.30
N LYS A 201 -5.78 14.04 13.66
CA LYS A 201 -6.21 15.17 14.52
C LYS A 201 -5.47 15.28 15.86
N GLN A 202 -5.03 14.15 16.40
CA GLN A 202 -4.26 14.08 17.66
C GLN A 202 -2.91 14.81 17.59
N PHE A 203 -2.38 15.05 16.39
CA PHE A 203 -1.12 15.76 16.17
C PHE A 203 -1.31 17.20 15.69
N ASN A 204 -2.54 17.75 15.69
CA ASN A 204 -2.82 19.07 15.11
C ASN A 204 -2.00 20.22 15.73
N SER A 205 -1.76 20.19 17.05
CA SER A 205 -0.95 21.22 17.72
C SER A 205 0.50 21.22 17.22
N ILE A 206 1.05 20.03 17.03
CA ILE A 206 2.40 19.78 16.52
C ILE A 206 2.46 20.17 15.05
N ALA A 207 1.49 19.75 14.25
CA ALA A 207 1.36 20.10 12.84
C ALA A 207 1.32 21.62 12.63
N LEU A 208 0.53 22.36 13.42
CA LEU A 208 0.47 23.82 13.34
C LEU A 208 1.82 24.48 13.65
N LYS A 209 2.53 23.99 14.68
CA LYS A 209 3.87 24.49 15.04
C LYS A 209 4.86 24.28 13.90
N VAL A 210 4.87 23.09 13.32
CA VAL A 210 5.75 22.71 12.21
C VAL A 210 5.42 23.51 10.95
N LEU A 211 4.14 23.58 10.55
CA LEU A 211 3.70 24.32 9.36
C LEU A 211 3.97 25.82 9.49
N ALA A 212 3.75 26.41 10.66
CA ALA A 212 4.03 27.82 10.91
C ALA A 212 5.52 28.16 10.78
N LYS A 213 6.41 27.29 11.30
CA LYS A 213 7.87 27.50 11.25
C LYS A 213 8.45 27.19 9.87
N CYS A 214 7.94 26.15 9.22
CA CYS A 214 8.54 25.60 8.01
C CYS A 214 7.94 26.13 6.70
N ASN A 215 6.90 26.97 6.73
CA ASN A 215 6.28 27.56 5.54
C ASN A 215 7.23 28.37 4.64
N LYS A 216 8.36 28.83 5.18
CA LYS A 216 9.37 29.67 4.49
C LYS A 216 10.67 28.93 4.16
N SER A 217 10.76 27.64 4.49
CA SER A 217 11.97 26.83 4.27
C SER A 217 12.24 26.56 2.78
N THR A 218 11.31 26.94 1.91
CA THR A 218 11.44 26.87 0.46
C THR A 218 11.50 28.28 -0.10
N GLY A 219 12.70 28.77 -0.36
CA GLY A 219 12.89 29.81 -1.37
C GLY A 219 12.42 29.30 -2.75
N PRO A 220 12.71 30.00 -3.87
CA PRO A 220 12.35 29.54 -5.20
C PRO A 220 13.25 28.37 -5.64
N ILE A 221 13.14 27.23 -4.96
CA ILE A 221 13.74 25.96 -5.33
C ILE A 221 12.89 25.45 -6.50
N ALA A 222 13.46 25.35 -7.69
CA ALA A 222 12.75 24.94 -8.91
C ALA A 222 12.44 23.43 -8.90
N ASP A 223 13.31 22.63 -8.29
CA ASP A 223 13.15 21.17 -8.22
C ASP A 223 12.16 20.74 -7.14
N ALA A 224 11.23 19.85 -7.49
CA ALA A 224 10.17 19.41 -6.60
C ALA A 224 10.67 18.45 -5.50
N CYS A 225 11.67 17.63 -5.82
CA CYS A 225 12.29 16.70 -4.88
C CYS A 225 13.08 17.47 -3.82
N GLU A 226 13.89 18.46 -4.23
CA GLU A 226 14.65 19.32 -3.33
C GLU A 226 13.71 20.14 -2.41
N ARG A 227 12.58 20.63 -2.95
CA ARG A 227 11.53 21.28 -2.14
C ARG A 227 10.94 20.34 -1.09
N ALA A 228 10.62 19.10 -1.46
CA ALA A 228 10.07 18.12 -0.52
C ALA A 228 11.08 17.81 0.60
N TYR A 229 12.34 17.61 0.24
CA TYR A 229 13.42 17.41 1.21
C TYR A 229 13.61 18.58 2.17
N SER A 230 13.56 19.83 1.68
CA SER A 230 13.67 21.00 2.56
C SER A 230 12.56 21.03 3.62
N HIS A 231 11.32 20.66 3.24
CA HIS A 231 10.21 20.56 4.20
C HIS A 231 10.45 19.45 5.22
N HIS A 232 10.73 18.23 4.78
CA HIS A 232 10.97 17.09 5.66
C HIS A 232 12.14 17.33 6.63
N ARG A 233 13.23 17.96 6.16
CA ARG A 233 14.35 18.37 7.01
C ARG A 233 13.90 19.37 8.08
N CYS A 234 13.18 20.42 7.70
CA CYS A 234 12.68 21.42 8.66
C CYS A 234 11.71 20.81 9.69
N TRP A 235 10.86 19.87 9.25
CA TRP A 235 9.91 19.18 10.13
C TRP A 235 10.65 18.33 11.16
N LYS A 236 11.63 17.54 10.71
CA LYS A 236 12.51 16.74 11.58
C LYS A 236 13.28 17.60 12.59
N GLU A 237 13.84 18.72 12.16
CA GLU A 237 14.58 19.65 13.04
C GLU A 237 13.66 20.38 14.04
N THR A 238 12.38 20.51 13.73
CA THR A 238 11.43 21.25 14.58
C THR A 238 10.76 20.36 15.61
N GLU A 239 10.45 19.11 15.25
CA GLU A 239 9.75 18.12 16.08
C GLU A 239 10.37 16.73 15.90
N PRO A 240 11.62 16.49 16.32
CA PRO A 240 12.33 15.25 16.06
C PRO A 240 11.66 14.02 16.69
N GLU A 241 11.03 14.17 17.86
CA GLU A 241 10.32 13.07 18.54
C GLU A 241 9.00 12.68 17.86
N HIS A 242 8.43 13.59 17.05
CA HIS A 242 7.16 13.40 16.36
C HIS A 242 7.31 13.27 14.84
N TYR A 243 8.55 13.21 14.35
CA TYR A 243 8.85 13.11 12.94
C TYR A 243 9.32 11.69 12.60
N HIS A 244 8.74 11.12 11.54
CA HIS A 244 9.19 9.86 10.96
C HIS A 244 8.95 9.88 9.46
N LEU A 245 9.98 9.56 8.67
CA LEU A 245 9.83 9.28 7.25
C LEU A 245 9.50 7.79 7.09
N PHE A 246 8.28 7.54 6.61
CA PHE A 246 7.77 6.20 6.32
C PHE A 246 8.34 5.64 5.03
#